data_AF-A0A1W9SFK6-F1
#
_entry.id   AF-A0A1W9SFK6-F1
#
_cell.length_a   1.000
_cell.length_b   1.000
_cell.length_c   1.000
_cell.angle_alpha   90.00
_cell.angle_beta   90.00
_cell.angle_gamma   90.00
#
_symmetry.space_group_name_H-M   'P 1'
#
loop_
_entity.id
_entity.type
_entity.pdbx_description
1 polymer ?
#
loop_
_entity_poly.entity_id
_entity_poly.type
_entity_poly.pdbx_seq_one_letter_code
_entity_poly.pdbx_strand_id
1 'polypeptide(L)'
;APVLISPTIPEKQLFPWDYDIVFSSSDTAYTGITNPSRIYDDTYTRINRKDLLAYQQFNFKVINRSFPDSSGNYEELDLLVHDVNGNDQFDIVGDRIIAGPVNNSGTWAGTAFTITFLDSVNLPQPGDVYRLTFQRPFWATDSILFSTASYDSLLDSDDLENVMDKIKVVPNPYVATNAMEPSVANFYLNQRRRLMFTNIPAQCTIRIFTISGVLIDKIYVDNPVEQGIVHWDLLTKEGLDIAAGMYIYHVKSDQTGHEKIGKFAVIK
;
A
#
# COMPACT_ATOMS: atom_id res chain seq x y z
N ALA A 1 -24.19 -4.34 29.13
CA ALA A 1 -24.80 -4.56 27.82
C ALA A 1 -25.57 -5.88 27.88
N PRO A 2 -26.70 -6.04 27.17
CA PRO A 2 -27.51 -7.27 27.21
C PRO A 2 -26.82 -8.47 26.55
N VAL A 3 -25.71 -8.23 25.85
CA VAL A 3 -24.88 -9.25 25.19
C VAL A 3 -23.51 -9.31 25.86
N LEU A 4 -23.07 -10.51 26.20
CA LEU A 4 -21.72 -10.84 26.65
C LEU A 4 -20.98 -11.54 25.50
N ILE A 5 -19.77 -11.08 25.20
CA ILE A 5 -18.95 -11.63 24.13
C ILE A 5 -17.60 -12.04 24.71
N SER A 6 -17.25 -13.31 24.54
CA SER A 6 -16.04 -13.91 25.10
C SER A 6 -15.14 -14.44 23.98
N PRO A 7 -14.01 -13.78 23.66
CA PRO A 7 -13.07 -14.29 22.67
C PRO A 7 -12.34 -15.53 23.18
N THR A 8 -12.04 -16.47 22.28
CA THR A 8 -11.36 -17.70 22.68
C THR A 8 -9.88 -17.47 22.99
N ILE A 9 -9.28 -18.37 23.77
CA ILE A 9 -7.86 -18.27 24.15
C ILE A 9 -6.91 -18.24 22.94
N PRO A 10 -7.08 -19.06 21.89
CA PRO A 10 -6.26 -18.96 20.69
C PRO A 10 -6.55 -17.69 19.88
N GLU A 11 -7.84 -17.35 19.70
CA GLU A 11 -8.25 -16.20 18.89
C GLU A 11 -7.64 -14.90 19.42
N LYS A 12 -7.76 -14.67 20.73
CA LYS A 12 -7.24 -13.44 21.36
C LYS A 12 -5.71 -13.29 21.22
N GLN A 13 -5.00 -14.37 20.90
CA GLN A 13 -3.55 -14.34 20.72
C GLN A 13 -3.15 -14.24 19.25
N LEU A 14 -3.87 -14.93 18.36
CA LEU A 14 -3.46 -15.16 16.98
C LEU A 14 -4.19 -14.28 15.96
N PHE A 15 -5.43 -13.87 16.25
CA PHE A 15 -6.33 -13.29 15.27
C PHE A 15 -6.98 -12.00 15.82
N PRO A 16 -6.26 -10.88 15.78
CA PRO A 16 -6.74 -9.60 16.28
C PRO A 16 -7.65 -8.90 15.25
N TRP A 17 -8.74 -9.55 14.85
CA TRP A 17 -9.63 -9.04 13.82
C TRP A 17 -10.80 -8.24 14.43
N ASP A 18 -11.34 -7.32 13.63
CA ASP A 18 -12.50 -6.53 13.97
C ASP A 18 -13.75 -7.20 13.39
N TYR A 19 -14.78 -7.34 14.22
CA TYR A 19 -16.03 -8.01 13.83
C TYR A 19 -17.23 -7.10 14.08
N ASP A 20 -18.22 -7.15 13.20
CA ASP A 20 -19.53 -6.50 13.41
C ASP A 20 -20.61 -7.59 13.49
N ILE A 21 -21.43 -7.57 14.54
CA ILE A 21 -22.65 -8.38 14.66
C ILE A 21 -23.81 -7.51 14.21
N VAL A 22 -24.43 -7.85 13.08
CA VAL A 22 -25.46 -7.04 12.41
C VAL A 22 -26.81 -7.71 12.58
N PHE A 23 -27.71 -7.06 13.31
CA PHE A 23 -29.08 -7.53 13.53
C PHE A 23 -29.99 -7.10 12.38
N SER A 24 -30.85 -8.01 11.94
CA SER A 24 -31.75 -7.83 10.80
C SER A 24 -33.21 -8.01 11.23
N SER A 25 -34.13 -7.52 10.40
CA SER A 25 -35.57 -7.72 10.58
C SER A 25 -36.05 -9.09 10.07
N SER A 26 -35.16 -9.83 9.40
CA SER A 26 -35.43 -11.20 8.96
C SER A 26 -35.01 -12.19 10.05
N ASP A 27 -35.91 -13.08 10.45
CA ASP A 27 -35.62 -14.15 11.42
C ASP A 27 -34.63 -15.20 10.88
N THR A 28 -34.35 -15.16 9.57
CA THR A 28 -33.40 -16.05 8.89
C THR A 28 -32.26 -15.27 8.23
N ALA A 29 -31.79 -14.23 8.89
CA ALA A 29 -30.67 -13.40 8.41
C ALA A 29 -29.40 -14.22 8.15
N TYR A 30 -29.17 -15.25 8.97
CA TYR A 30 -28.11 -16.23 8.79
C TYR A 30 -28.61 -17.63 9.15
N THR A 31 -28.13 -18.65 8.45
CA THR A 31 -28.40 -20.06 8.79
C THR A 31 -27.06 -20.77 8.91
N GLY A 32 -26.83 -21.43 10.04
CA GLY A 32 -25.60 -22.17 10.26
C GLY A 32 -25.39 -23.23 9.18
N ILE A 33 -24.17 -23.38 8.68
CA ILE A 33 -23.87 -24.33 7.57
C ILE A 33 -22.96 -25.49 7.98
N THR A 34 -22.23 -25.34 9.08
CA THR A 34 -21.26 -26.33 9.53
C THR A 34 -21.92 -27.56 10.16
N ASN A 35 -21.40 -28.73 9.79
CA ASN A 35 -21.59 -29.97 10.55
C ASN A 35 -20.56 -30.01 11.71
N PRO A 36 -20.99 -29.88 12.98
CA PRO A 36 -20.08 -29.65 14.09
C PRO A 36 -19.13 -30.83 14.33
N SER A 37 -17.83 -30.55 14.27
CA SER A 37 -16.77 -31.49 14.60
C SER A 37 -15.62 -30.73 15.24
N ARG A 38 -15.15 -31.24 16.40
CA ARG A 38 -14.03 -30.64 17.15
C ARG A 38 -14.22 -29.13 17.43
N ILE A 39 -15.41 -28.77 17.91
CA ILE A 39 -15.71 -27.40 18.34
C ILE A 39 -15.20 -27.20 19.77
N TYR A 40 -14.60 -26.05 20.01
CA TYR A 40 -14.09 -25.63 21.32
C TYR A 40 -14.78 -24.34 21.75
N ASP A 41 -14.99 -24.19 23.05
CA ASP A 41 -15.56 -22.98 23.65
C ASP A 41 -14.51 -21.87 23.84
N ASP A 42 -14.90 -20.77 24.50
CA ASP A 42 -14.04 -19.65 24.83
C ASP A 42 -12.86 -20.01 25.73
N THR A 43 -13.01 -21.05 26.56
CA THR A 43 -11.95 -21.58 27.43
C THR A 43 -11.03 -22.58 26.72
N TYR A 44 -11.25 -22.82 25.42
CA TYR A 44 -10.57 -23.85 24.63
C TYR A 44 -10.87 -25.28 25.12
N THR A 45 -12.04 -25.49 25.74
CA THR A 45 -12.55 -26.79 26.14
C THR A 45 -13.43 -27.35 25.03
N ARG A 46 -13.23 -28.63 24.70
CA ARG A 46 -14.00 -29.28 23.62
C ARG A 46 -15.44 -29.50 24.08
N ILE A 47 -16.39 -29.05 23.27
CA ILE A 47 -17.83 -29.26 23.52
C ILE A 47 -18.25 -30.63 22.94
N ASN A 48 -19.12 -31.35 23.65
CA ASN A 48 -19.63 -32.61 23.12
C ASN A 48 -20.55 -32.35 21.94
N ARG A 49 -20.51 -33.24 20.94
CA ARG A 49 -21.37 -33.12 19.76
C ARG A 49 -22.87 -33.12 20.07
N LYS A 50 -23.27 -33.75 21.19
CA LYS A 50 -24.67 -33.81 21.62
C LYS A 50 -25.19 -32.44 22.06
N ASP A 51 -24.30 -31.63 22.62
CA ASP A 51 -24.63 -30.32 23.20
C ASP A 51 -24.51 -29.22 22.12
N LEU A 52 -24.41 -29.59 20.84
CA LEU A 52 -24.23 -28.67 19.71
C LEU A 52 -25.42 -28.76 18.76
N LEU A 53 -26.17 -27.67 18.64
CA LEU A 53 -27.26 -27.56 17.68
C LEU A 53 -26.74 -26.90 16.40
N ALA A 54 -26.70 -27.71 15.34
CA ALA A 54 -26.29 -27.28 14.00
C ALA A 54 -27.49 -26.74 13.20
N TYR A 55 -27.20 -26.02 12.11
CA TYR A 55 -28.19 -25.54 11.14
C TYR A 55 -29.29 -24.65 11.73
N GLN A 56 -28.99 -23.97 12.83
CA GLN A 56 -29.92 -23.02 13.46
C GLN A 56 -30.01 -21.73 12.62
N GLN A 57 -31.17 -21.09 12.72
CA GLN A 57 -31.47 -19.82 12.05
C GLN A 57 -31.33 -18.69 13.05
N PHE A 58 -30.72 -17.60 12.60
CA PHE A 58 -30.46 -16.41 13.42
C PHE A 58 -30.99 -15.17 12.72
N ASN A 59 -31.51 -14.23 13.50
CA ASN A 59 -31.91 -12.91 13.03
C ASN A 59 -30.74 -11.92 12.91
N PHE A 60 -29.51 -12.39 13.11
CA PHE A 60 -28.29 -11.60 12.96
C PHE A 60 -27.23 -12.39 12.21
N LYS A 61 -26.23 -11.67 11.71
CA LYS A 61 -25.03 -12.24 11.09
C LYS A 61 -23.78 -11.60 11.67
N VAL A 62 -22.65 -12.31 11.54
CA VAL A 62 -21.36 -11.84 12.04
C VAL A 62 -20.42 -11.67 10.86
N ILE A 63 -19.88 -10.47 10.69
CA ILE A 63 -18.96 -10.13 9.59
C ILE A 63 -17.56 -9.82 10.12
N ASN A 64 -16.55 -10.32 9.44
CA ASN A 64 -15.15 -9.95 9.64
C ASN A 64 -14.83 -8.70 8.82
N ARG A 65 -14.60 -7.58 9.50
CA ARG A 65 -14.39 -6.27 8.87
C ARG A 65 -12.92 -6.01 8.50
N SER A 66 -11.98 -6.79 9.03
CA SER A 66 -10.56 -6.53 8.83
C SER A 66 -10.10 -6.75 7.40
N PHE A 67 -10.78 -7.62 6.63
CA PHE A 67 -10.36 -7.99 5.28
C PHE A 67 -11.52 -7.89 4.28
N PRO A 68 -11.72 -6.72 3.65
CA PRO A 68 -12.60 -6.61 2.50
C PRO A 68 -11.96 -7.30 1.29
N ASP A 69 -12.76 -8.05 0.53
CA ASP A 69 -12.37 -8.55 -0.79
C ASP A 69 -12.24 -7.38 -1.79
N SER A 70 -11.64 -7.65 -2.95
CA SER A 70 -11.51 -6.76 -4.11
C SER A 70 -12.82 -6.08 -4.56
N SER A 71 -13.97 -6.68 -4.23
CA SER A 71 -15.32 -6.15 -4.49
C SER A 71 -15.93 -5.36 -3.32
N GLY A 72 -15.19 -5.16 -2.22
CA GLY A 72 -15.65 -4.49 -1.01
C GLY A 72 -16.56 -5.32 -0.10
N ASN A 73 -16.68 -6.62 -0.35
CA ASN A 73 -17.48 -7.54 0.48
C ASN A 73 -16.64 -8.05 1.66
N TYR A 74 -17.30 -8.30 2.79
CA TYR A 74 -16.69 -8.84 3.99
C TYR A 74 -17.01 -10.33 4.14
N GLU A 75 -16.09 -11.08 4.74
CA GLU A 75 -16.31 -12.48 5.08
C GLU A 75 -17.36 -12.60 6.21
N GLU A 76 -18.33 -13.51 6.05
CA GLU A 76 -19.32 -13.84 7.07
C GLU A 76 -18.86 -15.06 7.87
N LEU A 77 -18.87 -14.97 9.21
CA LEU A 77 -18.60 -16.09 10.08
C LEU A 77 -19.81 -17.01 10.19
N ASP A 78 -19.55 -18.30 10.42
CA ASP A 78 -20.58 -19.28 10.69
C ASP A 78 -20.96 -19.30 12.18
N LEU A 79 -22.21 -19.69 12.45
CA LEU A 79 -22.83 -19.65 13.75
C LEU A 79 -23.35 -21.03 14.14
N LEU A 80 -23.05 -21.41 15.38
CA LEU A 80 -23.45 -22.68 15.97
C LEU A 80 -23.96 -22.45 17.39
N VAL A 81 -24.97 -23.19 17.83
CA VAL A 81 -25.47 -23.10 19.21
C VAL A 81 -24.82 -24.19 20.05
N HIS A 82 -24.36 -23.81 21.24
CA HIS A 82 -24.05 -24.70 22.34
C HIS A 82 -25.22 -24.67 23.32
N ASP A 83 -25.96 -25.76 23.34
CA ASP A 83 -27.03 -26.00 24.29
C ASP A 83 -26.41 -26.26 25.67
N VAL A 84 -26.55 -25.30 26.57
CA VAL A 84 -25.96 -25.38 27.92
C VAL A 84 -26.91 -26.04 28.89
N ASN A 85 -28.22 -25.97 28.63
CA ASN A 85 -29.25 -26.46 29.53
C ASN A 85 -29.66 -27.92 29.25
N GLY A 86 -29.29 -28.45 28.08
CA GLY A 86 -29.50 -29.82 27.63
C GLY A 86 -30.95 -30.12 27.25
N ASN A 87 -31.72 -29.14 26.79
CA ASN A 87 -33.12 -29.30 26.39
C ASN A 87 -33.31 -29.59 24.89
N ASP A 88 -32.22 -29.70 24.12
CA ASP A 88 -32.19 -29.91 22.67
C ASP A 88 -32.94 -28.83 21.87
N GLN A 89 -33.15 -27.64 22.45
CA GLN A 89 -33.79 -26.48 21.84
C GLN A 89 -32.85 -25.27 21.92
N PHE A 90 -32.95 -24.35 20.96
CA PHE A 90 -32.19 -23.12 21.02
C PHE A 90 -32.94 -22.07 21.84
N ASP A 91 -32.40 -21.74 23.01
CA ASP A 91 -32.86 -20.64 23.85
C ASP A 91 -31.90 -19.45 23.73
N ILE A 92 -32.39 -18.32 23.23
CA ILE A 92 -31.56 -17.11 23.06
C ILE A 92 -30.92 -16.66 24.38
N VAL A 93 -31.61 -16.86 25.50
CA VAL A 93 -31.08 -16.66 26.86
C VAL A 93 -30.89 -18.03 27.51
N GLY A 94 -29.66 -18.31 27.95
CA GLY A 94 -29.29 -19.58 28.58
C GLY A 94 -28.28 -20.35 27.74
N ASP A 95 -28.50 -20.40 26.43
CA ASP A 95 -27.55 -21.02 25.52
C ASP A 95 -26.48 -20.04 25.03
N ARG A 96 -25.43 -20.61 24.46
CA ARG A 96 -24.31 -19.85 23.92
C ARG A 96 -24.27 -20.02 22.42
N ILE A 97 -24.04 -18.93 21.71
CA ILE A 97 -23.77 -18.97 20.28
C ILE A 97 -22.27 -18.89 20.07
N ILE A 98 -21.76 -19.70 19.17
CA ILE A 98 -20.36 -19.83 18.83
C ILE A 98 -20.19 -19.28 17.42
N ALA A 99 -19.32 -18.28 17.27
CA ALA A 99 -18.98 -17.69 15.99
C ALA A 99 -17.58 -18.10 15.55
N GLY A 100 -17.42 -18.49 14.28
CA GLY A 100 -16.13 -18.93 13.77
C GLY A 100 -16.05 -18.99 12.25
N PRO A 101 -14.86 -18.85 11.67
CA PRO A 101 -14.68 -18.96 10.23
C PRO A 101 -14.83 -20.40 9.75
N VAL A 102 -15.29 -20.53 8.51
CA VAL A 102 -15.46 -21.81 7.83
C VAL A 102 -14.68 -21.81 6.53
N ASN A 103 -14.05 -22.93 6.22
CA ASN A 103 -13.36 -23.09 4.96
C ASN A 103 -14.39 -23.20 3.81
N ASN A 104 -13.93 -23.03 2.56
CA ASN A 104 -14.75 -23.18 1.34
C ASN A 104 -15.51 -24.51 1.23
N SER A 105 -15.11 -25.53 1.99
CA SER A 105 -15.77 -26.84 2.05
C SER A 105 -16.85 -26.95 3.16
N GLY A 106 -17.14 -25.87 3.89
CA GLY A 106 -18.08 -25.85 5.02
C GLY A 106 -17.53 -26.50 6.31
N THR A 107 -16.20 -26.60 6.43
CA THR A 107 -15.54 -27.16 7.62
C THR A 107 -15.17 -26.04 8.59
N TRP A 108 -15.55 -26.20 9.86
CA TRP A 108 -15.15 -25.30 10.95
C TRP A 108 -13.64 -25.18 11.06
N ALA A 109 -13.11 -23.96 10.89
CA ALA A 109 -11.67 -23.72 11.01
C ALA A 109 -11.26 -23.45 12.46
N GLY A 110 -12.11 -22.78 13.23
CA GLY A 110 -11.84 -22.44 14.63
C GLY A 110 -12.95 -21.58 15.21
N THR A 111 -12.94 -21.43 16.53
CA THR A 111 -13.90 -20.55 17.23
C THR A 111 -13.24 -19.20 17.47
N ALA A 112 -13.83 -18.12 16.95
CA ALA A 112 -13.36 -16.77 17.20
C ALA A 112 -13.81 -16.28 18.59
N PHE A 113 -15.12 -16.32 18.83
CA PHE A 113 -15.70 -15.91 20.11
C PHE A 113 -17.06 -16.56 20.35
N THR A 114 -17.50 -16.53 21.61
CA THR A 114 -18.84 -16.93 22.02
C THR A 114 -19.69 -15.70 22.35
N ILE A 115 -20.99 -15.79 22.06
CA ILE A 115 -22.00 -14.77 22.30
C ILE A 115 -23.01 -15.36 23.30
N THR A 116 -23.34 -14.60 24.33
CA THR A 116 -24.35 -14.98 25.33
C THR A 116 -25.26 -13.79 25.58
N PHE A 117 -26.57 -13.97 25.45
CA PHE A 117 -27.55 -12.95 25.83
C PHE A 117 -27.92 -13.13 27.30
N LEU A 118 -27.82 -12.05 28.07
CA LEU A 118 -27.99 -12.06 29.52
C LEU A 118 -29.44 -11.80 29.95
N ASP A 119 -30.24 -11.18 29.07
CA ASP A 119 -31.61 -10.74 29.36
C ASP A 119 -32.47 -10.89 28.10
N SER A 120 -33.71 -11.34 28.27
CA SER A 120 -34.71 -11.49 27.21
C SER A 120 -35.52 -10.22 26.96
N VAL A 121 -35.49 -9.25 27.88
CA VAL A 121 -36.26 -8.00 27.79
C VAL A 121 -35.57 -6.97 26.91
N ASN A 122 -34.24 -6.88 26.99
CA ASN A 122 -33.43 -5.87 26.30
C ASN A 122 -32.66 -6.46 25.11
N LEU A 123 -33.34 -7.20 24.24
CA LEU A 123 -32.70 -7.77 23.06
C LEU A 123 -32.44 -6.71 21.97
N PRO A 124 -31.35 -6.84 21.19
CA PRO A 124 -31.06 -5.96 20.08
C PRO A 124 -32.18 -5.90 19.06
N GLN A 125 -32.43 -4.70 18.53
CA GLN A 125 -33.46 -4.47 17.52
C GLN A 125 -32.89 -4.63 16.10
N PRO A 126 -33.74 -4.88 15.10
CA PRO A 126 -33.33 -4.86 13.71
C PRO A 126 -32.61 -3.55 13.34
N GLY A 127 -31.41 -3.67 12.74
CA GLY A 127 -30.57 -2.54 12.38
C GLY A 127 -29.51 -2.18 13.43
N ASP A 128 -29.58 -2.74 14.64
CA ASP A 128 -28.51 -2.59 15.62
C ASP A 128 -27.24 -3.30 15.16
N VAL A 129 -26.08 -2.69 15.44
CA VAL A 129 -24.77 -3.26 15.13
C VAL A 129 -23.90 -3.25 16.37
N TYR A 130 -23.46 -4.43 16.80
CA TYR A 130 -22.46 -4.56 17.85
C TYR A 130 -21.09 -4.68 17.23
N ARG A 131 -20.25 -3.67 17.46
CA ARG A 131 -18.87 -3.64 16.98
C ARG A 131 -17.91 -4.21 18.01
N LEU A 132 -17.15 -5.19 17.57
CA LEU A 132 -16.04 -5.79 18.30
C LEU A 132 -14.75 -5.28 17.69
N THR A 133 -14.03 -4.45 18.44
CA THR A 133 -12.72 -3.95 18.03
C THR A 133 -11.65 -4.59 18.90
N PHE A 134 -10.65 -5.20 18.26
CA PHE A 134 -9.59 -5.89 18.99
C PHE A 134 -8.41 -4.96 19.27
N GLN A 135 -8.23 -4.57 20.54
CA GLN A 135 -7.12 -3.71 20.96
C GLN A 135 -5.98 -4.55 21.53
N ARG A 136 -5.15 -5.14 20.66
CA ARG A 136 -3.94 -5.87 21.06
C ARG A 136 -2.67 -5.05 20.77
N PRO A 137 -1.79 -4.85 21.77
CA PRO A 137 -0.49 -4.23 21.54
C PRO A 137 0.40 -5.17 20.71
N PHE A 138 1.27 -4.59 19.88
CA PHE A 138 2.29 -5.35 19.15
C PHE A 138 3.22 -6.07 20.12
N TRP A 139 3.51 -7.34 19.84
CA TRP A 139 4.53 -8.11 20.56
C TRP A 139 5.85 -8.13 19.81
N ALA A 140 6.95 -8.38 20.53
CA ALA A 140 8.30 -8.47 19.94
C ALA A 140 8.44 -9.60 18.90
N THR A 141 7.52 -10.57 18.89
CA THR A 141 7.48 -11.68 17.94
C THR A 141 6.63 -11.39 16.70
N ASP A 142 5.88 -10.29 16.67
CA ASP A 142 5.02 -9.97 15.54
C ASP A 142 5.88 -9.48 14.36
N SER A 143 5.53 -9.89 13.14
CA SER A 143 6.21 -9.46 11.92
C SER A 143 5.25 -8.67 11.03
N ILE A 144 5.66 -7.49 10.59
CA ILE A 144 4.88 -6.64 9.69
C ILE A 144 5.51 -6.72 8.30
N LEU A 145 4.70 -7.06 7.29
CA LEU A 145 5.09 -7.01 5.89
C LEU A 145 4.47 -5.78 5.24
N PHE A 146 5.29 -4.98 4.57
CA PHE A 146 4.81 -3.94 3.67
C PHE A 146 5.50 -4.12 2.32
N SER A 147 4.80 -3.75 1.26
CA SER A 147 5.35 -3.64 -0.07
C SER A 147 5.19 -2.20 -0.54
N THR A 148 6.17 -1.71 -1.27
CA THR A 148 6.08 -0.44 -2.00
C THR A 148 5.69 -0.76 -3.44
N ALA A 149 4.73 -0.02 -4.01
CA ALA A 149 4.49 -0.08 -5.45
C ALA A 149 5.78 0.27 -6.21
N SER A 150 6.08 -0.44 -7.29
CA SER A 150 7.25 -0.14 -8.12
C SER A 150 7.07 1.23 -8.81
N TYR A 151 8.17 1.95 -8.93
CA TYR A 151 8.25 3.29 -9.55
C TYR A 151 7.63 3.34 -10.95
N ASP A 152 7.66 2.23 -11.70
CA ASP A 152 7.07 2.12 -13.05
C ASP A 152 5.57 2.43 -13.12
N SER A 153 4.84 2.30 -12.01
CA SER A 153 3.38 2.59 -11.95
C SER A 153 3.04 4.06 -11.68
N LEU A 154 4.03 4.92 -11.43
CA LEU A 154 3.85 6.35 -11.10
C LEU A 154 4.24 7.30 -12.24
N LEU A 155 4.55 6.78 -13.42
CA LEU A 155 4.76 7.59 -14.62
C LEU A 155 3.41 8.00 -15.19
N ASP A 156 2.69 8.84 -14.46
CA ASP A 156 1.57 9.59 -15.03
C ASP A 156 2.17 10.62 -16.02
N SER A 157 1.71 10.59 -17.26
CA SER A 157 2.28 11.42 -18.33
C SER A 157 2.16 12.92 -18.04
N ASP A 158 1.16 13.31 -17.25
CA ASP A 158 0.86 14.69 -16.89
C ASP A 158 1.86 15.27 -15.88
N ASP A 159 2.44 14.43 -15.01
CA ASP A 159 3.47 14.86 -14.05
C ASP A 159 4.83 15.07 -14.73
N LEU A 160 5.07 14.47 -15.89
CA LEU A 160 6.36 14.52 -16.56
C LEU A 160 6.64 15.88 -17.23
N GLU A 161 5.62 16.60 -17.71
CA GLU A 161 5.79 17.95 -18.26
C GLU A 161 6.29 18.93 -17.18
N ASN A 162 5.74 18.82 -15.97
CA ASN A 162 6.21 19.56 -14.78
C ASN A 162 7.64 19.19 -14.37
N VAL A 163 8.09 17.96 -14.66
CA VAL A 163 9.46 17.51 -14.38
C VAL A 163 10.46 18.09 -15.38
N MET A 164 10.11 18.15 -16.67
CA MET A 164 10.98 18.73 -17.71
C MET A 164 11.28 20.22 -17.47
N ASP A 165 10.36 20.96 -16.83
CA ASP A 165 10.57 22.34 -16.43
C ASP A 165 11.62 22.54 -15.33
N LYS A 166 11.94 21.48 -14.58
CA LYS A 166 12.97 21.52 -13.53
C LYS A 166 14.38 21.37 -14.09
N ILE A 167 14.54 21.09 -15.39
CA ILE A 167 15.86 20.95 -16.03
C ILE A 167 16.62 22.27 -15.96
N LYS A 168 17.80 22.24 -15.30
CA LYS A 168 18.68 23.39 -15.15
C LYS A 168 20.11 23.07 -15.54
N VAL A 169 20.78 24.10 -16.05
CA VAL A 169 22.22 24.12 -16.31
C VAL A 169 22.92 24.79 -15.13
N VAL A 170 23.93 24.12 -14.56
CA VAL A 170 24.69 24.60 -13.41
C VAL A 170 26.19 24.43 -13.69
N PRO A 171 27.02 25.46 -13.47
CA PRO A 171 26.67 26.83 -13.11
C PRO A 171 26.15 27.61 -14.32
N ASN A 172 25.26 28.57 -14.07
CA ASN A 172 24.78 29.49 -15.09
C ASN A 172 24.69 30.90 -14.48
N PRO A 173 25.60 31.84 -14.84
CA PRO A 173 26.66 31.70 -15.84
C PRO A 173 27.80 30.77 -15.41
N TYR A 174 28.47 30.14 -16.36
CA TYR A 174 29.77 29.52 -16.16
C TYR A 174 30.86 30.61 -16.23
N VAL A 175 31.70 30.74 -15.20
CA VAL A 175 32.69 31.82 -15.10
C VAL A 175 34.08 31.25 -14.85
N ALA A 176 34.92 31.20 -15.90
CA ALA A 176 36.31 30.74 -15.88
C ALA A 176 36.57 29.30 -15.36
N THR A 177 36.22 29.00 -14.11
CA THR A 177 36.34 27.71 -13.42
C THR A 177 35.08 27.42 -12.58
N ASN A 178 34.88 26.16 -12.22
CA ASN A 178 33.74 25.73 -11.39
C ASN A 178 34.22 24.83 -10.23
N ALA A 179 33.63 24.99 -9.04
CA ALA A 179 33.94 24.19 -7.85
C ALA A 179 33.67 22.68 -8.02
N MET A 180 32.85 22.28 -8.99
CA MET A 180 32.59 20.87 -9.34
C MET A 180 33.62 20.28 -10.33
N GLU A 181 34.62 21.05 -10.74
CA GLU A 181 35.68 20.56 -11.64
C GLU A 181 36.74 19.76 -10.86
N PRO A 182 37.20 18.62 -11.40
CA PRO A 182 38.23 17.82 -10.72
C PRO A 182 39.56 18.58 -10.66
N SER A 183 40.17 18.60 -9.47
CA SER A 183 41.50 19.18 -9.29
C SER A 183 42.55 18.36 -10.04
N VAL A 184 43.31 18.99 -10.93
CA VAL A 184 44.43 18.34 -11.60
C VAL A 184 45.71 18.59 -10.79
N ALA A 185 46.36 17.52 -10.32
CA ALA A 185 47.60 17.62 -9.52
C ALA A 185 48.80 18.13 -10.33
N ASN A 186 48.76 17.98 -11.66
CA ASN A 186 49.79 18.45 -12.58
C ASN A 186 49.44 19.86 -13.10
N PHE A 187 50.18 20.87 -12.65
CA PHE A 187 49.99 22.27 -13.02
C PHE A 187 50.33 22.58 -14.49
N TYR A 188 50.98 21.67 -15.22
CA TYR A 188 51.21 21.80 -16.67
C TYR A 188 50.01 21.37 -17.51
N LEU A 189 48.97 20.77 -16.92
CA LEU A 189 47.77 20.34 -17.62
C LEU A 189 46.60 21.29 -17.35
N ASN A 190 45.87 21.65 -18.39
CA ASN A 190 44.64 22.43 -18.24
C ASN A 190 43.60 21.64 -17.44
N GLN A 191 42.92 22.32 -16.52
CA GLN A 191 41.78 21.74 -15.80
C GLN A 191 40.65 21.41 -16.78
N ARG A 192 40.05 20.23 -16.63
CA ARG A 192 38.91 19.82 -17.47
C ARG A 192 37.68 20.57 -17.01
N ARG A 193 37.19 21.48 -17.87
CA ARG A 193 36.00 22.27 -17.60
C ARG A 193 34.76 21.38 -17.60
N ARG A 194 33.80 21.66 -16.72
CA ARG A 194 32.54 20.91 -16.65
C ARG A 194 31.34 21.78 -16.32
N LEU A 195 30.29 21.58 -17.10
CA LEU A 195 28.95 22.15 -16.90
C LEU A 195 27.96 21.00 -16.73
N MET A 196 27.01 21.16 -15.82
CA MET A 196 26.11 20.10 -15.39
C MET A 196 24.67 20.39 -15.82
N PHE A 197 24.03 19.41 -16.43
CA PHE A 197 22.59 19.37 -16.64
C PHE A 197 21.96 18.58 -15.49
N THR A 198 20.97 19.16 -14.84
CA THR A 198 20.26 18.59 -13.69
C THR A 198 18.82 18.27 -14.06
N ASN A 199 18.22 17.30 -13.36
CA ASN A 199 16.83 16.89 -13.50
C ASN A 199 16.47 16.43 -14.92
N ILE A 200 17.43 15.86 -15.64
CA ILE A 200 17.17 15.32 -16.99
C ILE A 200 16.50 13.94 -16.92
N PRO A 201 15.71 13.57 -17.94
CA PRO A 201 15.18 12.21 -18.06
C PRO A 201 16.29 11.17 -18.22
N ALA A 202 15.99 9.94 -17.79
CA ALA A 202 16.90 8.79 -17.87
C ALA A 202 17.43 8.56 -19.29
N GLN A 203 16.53 8.61 -20.28
CA GLN A 203 16.83 8.46 -21.70
C GLN A 203 16.44 9.75 -22.43
N CYS A 204 17.44 10.55 -22.79
CA CYS A 204 17.22 11.80 -23.47
C CYS A 204 18.37 12.22 -24.39
N THR A 205 18.04 13.08 -25.35
CA THR A 205 19.02 13.72 -26.22
C THR A 205 19.12 15.20 -25.88
N ILE A 206 20.32 15.66 -25.53
CA ILE A 206 20.63 17.08 -25.29
C ILE A 206 21.36 17.63 -26.52
N ARG A 207 20.87 18.74 -27.08
CA ARG A 207 21.49 19.46 -28.19
C ARG A 207 21.84 20.88 -27.74
N ILE A 208 23.05 21.32 -28.05
CA ILE A 208 23.54 22.65 -27.66
C ILE A 208 23.77 23.48 -28.93
N PHE A 209 23.26 24.71 -28.93
CA PHE A 209 23.29 25.61 -30.06
C PHE A 209 23.85 26.98 -29.68
N THR A 210 24.42 27.67 -30.66
CA THR A 210 24.65 29.12 -30.56
C THR A 210 23.32 29.87 -30.64
N ILE A 211 23.31 31.15 -30.24
CA ILE A 211 22.14 32.03 -30.40
C ILE A 211 21.68 32.15 -31.87
N SER A 212 22.59 31.93 -32.82
CA SER A 212 22.31 31.93 -34.26
C SER A 212 21.77 30.59 -34.77
N GLY A 213 21.56 29.60 -33.90
CA GLY A 213 21.01 28.29 -34.26
C GLY A 213 22.02 27.28 -34.80
N VAL A 214 23.32 27.53 -34.69
CA VAL A 214 24.36 26.58 -35.12
C VAL A 214 24.55 25.51 -34.06
N LEU A 215 24.46 24.23 -34.43
CA LEU A 215 24.69 23.11 -33.53
C LEU A 215 26.16 23.04 -33.13
N ILE A 216 26.42 23.07 -31.84
CA ILE A 216 27.75 22.98 -31.24
C ILE A 216 28.07 21.54 -30.84
N ASP A 217 27.14 20.91 -30.12
CA ASP A 217 27.34 19.56 -29.62
C ASP A 217 26.01 18.83 -29.40
N LYS A 218 26.08 17.50 -29.39
CA LYS A 218 24.96 16.59 -29.15
C LYS A 218 25.36 15.48 -28.19
N ILE A 219 24.66 15.42 -27.06
CA ILE A 219 24.91 14.45 -25.99
C ILE A 219 23.73 13.47 -25.95
N TYR A 220 24.04 12.18 -26.04
CA TYR A 220 23.07 11.11 -25.81
C TYR A 220 23.18 10.64 -24.37
N VAL A 221 22.04 10.60 -23.69
CA VAL A 221 21.96 10.22 -22.27
C VAL A 221 21.19 8.91 -22.19
N ASP A 222 21.84 7.91 -21.59
CA ASP A 222 21.25 6.62 -21.24
C ASP A 222 21.71 6.30 -19.82
N ASN A 223 21.01 6.90 -18.86
CA ASN A 223 21.28 6.78 -17.43
C ASN A 223 20.23 5.87 -16.77
N PRO A 224 20.54 5.27 -15.61
CA PRO A 224 19.52 4.71 -14.74
C PRO A 224 18.48 5.77 -14.35
N VAL A 225 17.23 5.34 -14.09
CA VAL A 225 16.10 6.24 -13.78
C VAL A 225 16.35 7.15 -12.58
N GLU A 226 17.15 6.68 -11.61
CA GLU A 226 17.51 7.43 -10.41
C GLU A 226 18.56 8.53 -10.67
N GLN A 227 19.22 8.54 -11.83
CA GLN A 227 20.35 9.40 -12.14
C GLN A 227 20.01 10.49 -13.19
N GLY A 228 19.37 11.56 -12.73
CA GLY A 228 19.01 12.72 -13.55
C GLY A 228 20.11 13.76 -13.76
N ILE A 229 21.37 13.34 -13.94
CA ILE A 229 22.54 14.23 -14.03
C ILE A 229 23.44 13.85 -15.21
N VAL A 230 23.84 14.85 -16.02
CA VAL A 230 24.87 14.72 -17.06
C VAL A 230 25.85 15.88 -17.01
N HIS A 231 27.11 15.59 -17.31
CA HIS A 231 28.18 16.58 -17.42
C HIS A 231 28.57 16.79 -18.88
N TRP A 232 28.76 18.05 -19.26
CA TRP A 232 29.31 18.47 -20.54
C TRP A 232 30.66 19.17 -20.33
N ASP A 233 31.60 18.97 -21.23
CA ASP A 233 32.98 19.44 -21.14
C ASP A 233 33.24 20.81 -21.80
N LEU A 234 32.19 21.47 -22.30
CA LEU A 234 32.25 22.74 -23.02
C LEU A 234 33.05 22.65 -24.34
N LEU A 235 33.13 21.46 -24.94
CA LEU A 235 33.74 21.27 -26.25
C LEU A 235 32.68 21.22 -27.35
N THR A 236 33.05 21.67 -28.55
CA THR A 236 32.28 21.39 -29.77
C THR A 236 32.42 19.91 -30.14
N LYS A 237 31.61 19.44 -31.08
CA LYS A 237 31.72 18.11 -31.67
C LYS A 237 33.14 17.80 -32.21
N GLU A 238 33.87 18.81 -32.66
CA GLU A 238 35.25 18.69 -33.17
C GLU A 238 36.31 18.71 -32.05
N GLY A 239 35.90 18.78 -30.77
CA GLY A 239 36.79 18.83 -29.62
C GLY A 239 37.42 20.21 -29.38
N LEU A 240 36.83 21.28 -29.91
CA LEU A 240 37.31 22.65 -29.72
C LEU A 240 36.59 23.33 -28.56
N ASP A 241 37.32 24.15 -27.80
CA ASP A 241 36.73 24.99 -26.74
C ASP A 241 35.71 25.98 -27.33
N ILE A 242 34.50 26.02 -26.77
CA ILE A 242 33.49 27.02 -27.15
C ILE A 242 33.94 28.45 -26.78
N ALA A 243 33.47 29.46 -27.50
CA ALA A 243 33.72 30.86 -27.17
C ALA A 243 32.94 31.32 -25.92
N ALA A 244 33.31 32.47 -25.36
CA ALA A 244 32.45 33.14 -24.38
C ALA A 244 31.20 33.67 -25.09
N GLY A 245 30.03 33.51 -24.49
CA GLY A 245 28.77 33.90 -25.12
C GLY A 245 27.53 33.24 -24.52
N MET A 246 26.40 33.48 -25.17
CA MET A 246 25.11 32.89 -24.85
C MET A 246 24.85 31.66 -25.73
N TYR A 247 24.37 30.60 -25.10
CA TYR A 247 24.06 29.33 -25.75
C TYR A 247 22.63 28.91 -25.40
N ILE A 248 22.03 28.13 -26.30
CA ILE A 248 20.71 27.53 -26.13
C ILE A 248 20.91 26.03 -26.01
N TYR A 249 20.18 25.38 -25.11
CA TYR A 249 20.09 23.94 -25.06
C TYR A 249 18.66 23.47 -25.34
N HIS A 250 18.56 22.29 -25.95
CA HIS A 250 17.31 21.58 -26.20
C HIS A 250 17.44 20.15 -25.66
N VAL A 251 16.58 19.79 -24.72
CA VAL A 251 16.49 18.42 -24.18
C VAL A 251 15.22 17.78 -24.71
N LYS A 252 15.34 16.58 -25.27
CA LYS A 252 14.21 15.76 -25.71
C LYS A 252 14.24 14.41 -25.01
N SER A 253 13.15 14.02 -24.35
CA SER A 253 12.99 12.66 -23.81
C SER A 253 12.74 11.67 -24.96
N ASP A 254 13.46 10.55 -24.95
CA ASP A 254 13.31 9.52 -25.97
C ASP A 254 12.09 8.61 -25.69
N GLN A 255 11.64 8.54 -24.44
CA GLN A 255 10.49 7.71 -24.03
C GLN A 255 9.15 8.42 -24.23
N THR A 256 9.03 9.68 -23.81
CA THR A 256 7.76 10.41 -23.87
C THR A 256 7.68 11.41 -25.02
N GLY A 257 8.82 11.78 -25.62
CA GLY A 257 8.87 12.78 -26.69
C GLY A 257 8.72 14.23 -26.22
N HIS A 258 8.56 14.49 -24.92
CA HIS A 258 8.50 15.84 -24.37
C HIS A 258 9.84 16.56 -24.55
N GLU A 259 9.78 17.89 -24.73
CA GLU A 259 10.93 18.72 -25.07
C GLU A 259 11.03 19.94 -24.17
N LYS A 260 12.25 20.31 -23.79
CA LYS A 260 12.56 21.54 -23.04
C LYS A 260 13.66 22.32 -23.74
N ILE A 261 13.43 23.64 -23.88
CA ILE A 261 14.44 24.59 -24.35
C ILE A 261 14.83 25.51 -23.21
N GLY A 262 16.13 25.78 -23.07
CA GLY A 262 16.65 26.77 -22.13
C GLY A 262 17.92 27.43 -22.65
N LYS A 263 18.50 28.32 -21.84
CA LYS A 263 19.69 29.11 -22.20
C LYS A 263 20.69 29.15 -21.06
N PHE A 264 21.97 29.26 -21.40
CA PHE A 264 23.05 29.45 -20.45
C PHE A 264 24.14 30.36 -21.02
N ALA A 265 24.88 30.99 -20.12
CA ALA A 265 25.96 31.91 -20.46
C ALA A 265 27.32 31.33 -20.05
N VAL A 266 28.33 31.58 -20.88
CA VAL A 266 29.73 31.23 -20.63
C VAL A 266 30.56 32.50 -20.66
N ILE A 267 31.28 32.76 -19.59
CA ILE A 267 32.18 33.90 -19.39
C ILE A 267 33.59 33.33 -19.19
N LYS A 268 34.54 33.75 -20.02
CA LYS A 268 35.96 33.36 -19.94
C LYS A 268 36.78 34.46 -19.29
#